data_AF-A0A3N5JAU6-F1
#
_entry.id   AF-A0A3N5JAU6-F1
#
_cell.length_a   1.000
_cell.length_b   1.000
_cell.length_c   1.000
_cell.angle_alpha   90.00
_cell.angle_beta   90.00
_cell.angle_gamma   90.00
#
_symmetry.space_group_name_H-M   'P 1'
#
loop_
_entity.id
_entity.type
_entity.pdbx_description
1 polymer ?
#
loop_
_entity_poly.entity_id
_entity_poly.type
_entity_poly.pdbx_seq_one_letter_code
_entity_poly.pdbx_strand_id
1 'polypeptide(L)'
;MTQQPSLIQLFTSFLRLGMTAFGGPSMVAYIRRMAVVKNRWLTAELFNDGVALCQMIPGATAMQTTAYVGLKARGAIGAGVSYIGFGLPAFLLMTIFAALYTSTSTLPVVNSAFNGLQAIIVAIIANATLSFGKTTLKDWQTLLVAGLAAIMFSLHVNPVIVILSAAVCGLLLFKTKQSHSHPADSSGQNASTITPLLLILSASFIGFVVLFFCNRALFELAVLLFRIDMFAFGGGFASIPLMLHEIVTVRHWMDSQTFMHAI
;
A
#
# COMPACT_ATOMS: atom_id res chain seq x y z
N MET A 1 12.09 -14.07 21.42
CA MET A 1 11.50 -12.71 21.35
C MET A 1 12.46 -11.76 22.06
N THR A 2 13.04 -10.78 21.37
CA THR A 2 14.22 -10.05 21.86
C THR A 2 13.92 -8.77 22.65
N GLN A 3 12.71 -8.21 22.59
CA GLN A 3 12.18 -7.20 23.53
C GLN A 3 10.71 -6.91 23.20
N GLN A 4 9.81 -6.85 24.20
CA GLN A 4 8.42 -6.46 23.97
C GLN A 4 8.27 -4.93 24.08
N PRO A 5 7.96 -4.21 22.98
CA PRO A 5 7.80 -2.76 23.02
C PRO A 5 6.56 -2.34 23.81
N SER A 6 6.50 -1.11 24.31
CA SER A 6 5.24 -0.54 24.81
C SER A 6 4.31 -0.18 23.64
N LEU A 7 2.99 -0.08 23.89
CA LEU A 7 2.04 0.35 22.87
C LEU A 7 2.34 1.76 22.35
N ILE A 8 2.78 2.66 23.23
CA ILE A 8 3.18 4.03 22.87
C ILE A 8 4.42 3.99 21.96
N GLN A 9 5.39 3.12 22.25
CA GLN A 9 6.58 2.97 21.42
C GLN A 9 6.24 2.44 20.02
N LEU A 10 5.33 1.46 19.92
CA LEU A 10 4.82 0.98 18.63
C LEU A 10 4.13 2.12 17.87
N PHE A 11 3.15 2.78 18.50
CA PHE A 11 2.39 3.87 17.89
C PHE A 11 3.31 4.96 17.35
N THR A 12 4.19 5.51 18.20
CA THR A 12 5.09 6.61 17.83
C THR A 12 6.10 6.22 16.77
N SER A 13 6.60 4.98 16.79
CA SER A 13 7.53 4.49 15.77
C SER A 13 6.85 4.41 14.40
N PHE A 14 5.65 3.83 14.35
CA PHE A 14 4.89 3.71 13.11
C PHE A 14 4.28 5.04 12.64
N LEU A 15 3.90 5.93 13.56
CA LEU A 15 3.50 7.31 13.26
C LEU A 15 4.63 8.08 12.59
N ARG A 16 5.85 8.01 13.15
CA ARG A 16 7.02 8.62 12.53
C ARG A 16 7.32 8.02 11.17
N LEU A 17 7.22 6.70 11.05
CA LEU A 17 7.47 6.00 9.80
C LEU A 17 6.42 6.40 8.74
N GLY A 18 5.15 6.57 9.12
CA GLY A 18 4.06 7.06 8.27
C GLY A 18 4.23 8.52 7.85
N MET A 19 4.74 9.39 8.71
CA MET A 19 5.08 10.79 8.36
C MET A 19 6.24 10.88 7.35
N THR A 20 7.17 9.92 7.39
CA THR A 20 8.33 9.88 6.48
C THR A 20 8.16 8.88 5.33
N ALA A 21 6.98 8.28 5.20
CA ALA A 21 6.73 7.22 4.25
C ALA A 21 6.69 7.78 2.83
N PHE A 22 7.63 7.38 1.99
CA PHE A 22 7.52 7.51 0.55
C PHE A 22 7.12 6.15 0.00
N GLY A 23 5.97 6.08 -0.70
CA GLY A 23 5.37 4.83 -1.16
C GLY A 23 6.31 3.92 -1.96
N GLY A 24 5.91 2.66 -2.11
CA GLY A 24 6.61 1.66 -2.92
C GLY A 24 7.35 0.57 -2.10
N PRO A 25 8.12 -0.29 -2.78
CA PRO A 25 8.77 -1.47 -2.17
C PRO A 25 9.77 -1.13 -1.06
N SER A 26 10.33 0.08 -1.08
CA SER A 26 11.26 0.61 -0.08
C SER A 26 10.67 0.64 1.33
N MET A 27 9.34 0.79 1.47
CA MET A 27 8.68 0.86 2.76
C MET A 27 8.85 -0.41 3.58
N VAL A 28 8.79 -1.58 2.94
CA VAL A 28 9.03 -2.86 3.62
C VAL A 28 10.46 -2.93 4.15
N ALA A 29 11.43 -2.39 3.41
CA ALA A 29 12.83 -2.31 3.85
C ALA A 29 13.02 -1.35 5.05
N TYR A 30 12.31 -0.21 5.07
CA TYR A 30 12.32 0.70 6.22
C TYR A 30 11.71 0.05 7.46
N ILE A 31 10.57 -0.64 7.30
CA ILE A 31 9.93 -1.38 8.39
C ILE A 31 10.89 -2.48 8.90
N ARG A 32 11.56 -3.22 8.01
CA ARG A 32 12.58 -4.22 8.38
C ARG A 32 13.71 -3.61 9.20
N ARG A 33 14.30 -2.52 8.72
CA ARG A 33 15.40 -1.83 9.42
C ARG A 33 14.96 -1.36 10.80
N MET A 34 13.74 -0.84 10.94
CA MET A 34 13.21 -0.41 12.22
C MET A 34 12.92 -1.60 13.16
N ALA A 35 12.15 -2.58 12.71
CA ALA A 35 11.62 -3.66 13.54
C ALA A 35 12.67 -4.75 13.85
N VAL A 36 13.56 -5.06 12.92
CA VAL A 36 14.57 -6.12 13.07
C VAL A 36 15.91 -5.57 13.53
N VAL A 37 16.43 -4.53 12.86
CA VAL A 37 17.80 -4.05 13.11
C VAL A 37 17.86 -3.09 14.29
N LYS A 38 17.05 -2.03 14.27
CA LYS A 38 17.10 -0.96 15.27
C LYS A 38 16.47 -1.36 16.60
N ASN A 39 15.22 -1.83 16.56
CA ASN A 39 14.44 -2.09 17.77
C ASN A 39 14.43 -3.58 18.18
N ARG A 40 14.87 -4.48 17.30
CA ARG A 40 14.97 -5.93 17.55
C ARG A 40 13.68 -6.55 18.14
N TRP A 41 12.52 -6.14 17.63
CA TRP A 41 11.23 -6.72 18.02
C TRP A 41 11.02 -8.11 17.40
N LEU A 42 11.48 -8.29 16.16
CA LEU A 42 11.38 -9.54 15.40
C LEU A 42 12.77 -9.97 14.92
N THR A 43 12.94 -11.27 14.68
CA THR A 43 14.09 -11.79 13.94
C THR A 43 13.93 -11.55 12.43
N ALA A 44 15.02 -11.69 11.68
CA ALA A 44 14.98 -11.49 10.23
C ALA A 44 14.12 -12.53 9.53
N GLU A 45 14.14 -13.78 10.00
CA GLU A 45 13.37 -14.90 9.47
C GLU A 45 11.88 -14.65 9.67
N LEU A 46 11.46 -14.37 10.92
CA LEU A 46 10.06 -14.11 11.26
C LEU A 46 9.48 -12.91 10.52
N PHE A 47 10.32 -11.91 10.23
CA PHE A 47 9.92 -10.75 9.43
C PHE A 47 9.72 -11.14 7.95
N ASN A 48 10.66 -11.88 7.36
CA ASN A 48 10.58 -12.27 5.96
C ASN A 48 9.37 -13.19 5.70
N ASP A 49 9.11 -14.15 6.58
CA ASP A 49 7.93 -15.03 6.49
C ASP A 49 6.63 -14.22 6.59
N GLY A 50 6.61 -13.22 7.46
CA GLY A 50 5.50 -12.27 7.59
C GLY A 50 5.24 -11.47 6.32
N VAL A 51 6.30 -10.94 5.72
CA VAL A 51 6.20 -10.20 4.44
C VAL A 51 5.67 -11.12 3.34
N ALA A 52 6.15 -12.36 3.26
CA ALA A 52 5.63 -13.33 2.30
C ALA A 52 4.12 -13.56 2.48
N LEU A 53 3.66 -13.74 3.72
CA LEU A 53 2.24 -13.89 4.03
C LEU A 53 1.43 -12.63 3.64
N CYS A 54 1.92 -11.44 3.98
CA CYS A 54 1.28 -10.17 3.63
C CYS A 54 1.24 -9.88 2.12
N GLN A 55 2.03 -10.57 1.31
CA GLN A 55 1.98 -10.45 -0.16
C GLN A 55 0.97 -11.39 -0.80
N MET A 56 0.50 -12.42 -0.08
CA MET A 56 -0.51 -13.36 -0.59
C MET A 56 -1.94 -12.85 -0.43
N ILE A 57 -2.17 -11.87 0.46
CA ILE A 57 -3.49 -11.35 0.80
C ILE A 57 -3.69 -9.98 0.13
N PRO A 58 -4.89 -9.68 -0.40
CA PRO A 58 -5.19 -8.37 -0.95
C PRO A 58 -5.01 -7.27 0.11
N GLY A 59 -4.50 -6.12 -0.34
CA GLY A 59 -4.31 -4.92 0.45
C GLY A 59 -2.90 -4.34 0.32
N ALA A 60 -2.69 -3.19 0.96
CA ALA A 60 -1.43 -2.47 0.95
C ALA A 60 -0.33 -3.21 1.71
N THR A 61 0.65 -3.81 1.02
CA THR A 61 1.71 -4.64 1.62
C THR A 61 2.44 -3.94 2.77
N ALA A 62 2.69 -2.62 2.69
CA ALA A 62 3.34 -1.86 3.76
C ALA A 62 2.47 -1.75 5.02
N MET A 63 1.15 -1.56 4.87
CA MET A 63 0.21 -1.53 5.99
C MET A 63 0.04 -2.92 6.61
N GLN A 64 -0.09 -3.95 5.77
CA GLN A 64 -0.17 -5.34 6.22
C GLN A 64 1.08 -5.75 7.01
N THR A 65 2.27 -5.43 6.50
CA THR A 65 3.56 -5.71 7.19
C THR A 65 3.64 -4.96 8.52
N THR A 66 3.15 -3.72 8.57
CA THR A 66 3.08 -2.94 9.81
C THR A 66 2.17 -3.60 10.85
N ALA A 67 0.96 -4.01 10.46
CA ALA A 67 0.04 -4.74 11.33
C ALA A 67 0.65 -6.08 11.79
N TYR A 68 1.33 -6.80 10.91
CA TYR A 68 2.02 -8.05 11.25
C TYR A 68 3.12 -7.86 12.28
N VAL A 69 3.97 -6.83 12.12
CA VAL A 69 4.99 -6.49 13.12
C VAL A 69 4.34 -6.16 14.47
N GLY A 70 3.26 -5.37 14.48
CA GLY A 70 2.50 -5.07 15.68
C GLY A 70 1.88 -6.32 16.33
N LEU A 71 1.34 -7.23 15.51
CA LEU A 71 0.76 -8.50 15.93
C LEU A 71 1.79 -9.38 16.64
N LYS A 72 2.98 -9.53 16.05
CA LYS A 72 4.06 -10.32 16.64
C LYS A 72 4.69 -9.65 17.87
N ALA A 73 4.68 -8.33 17.95
CA ALA A 73 5.26 -7.58 19.06
C ALA A 73 4.34 -7.51 20.30
N ARG A 74 3.03 -7.30 20.13
CA ARG A 74 2.06 -6.99 21.22
C ARG A 74 0.67 -7.61 21.00
N GLY A 75 0.54 -8.62 20.14
CA GLY A 75 -0.75 -9.26 19.85
C GLY A 75 -1.71 -8.34 19.06
N ALA A 76 -3.01 -8.64 19.11
CA ALA A 76 -4.02 -7.94 18.31
C ALA A 76 -4.08 -6.42 18.55
N ILE A 77 -3.89 -5.99 19.80
CA ILE A 77 -3.83 -4.56 20.14
C ILE A 77 -2.59 -3.92 19.51
N GLY A 78 -1.45 -4.61 19.52
CA GLY A 78 -0.24 -4.16 18.84
C GLY A 78 -0.42 -3.98 17.34
N ALA A 79 -1.16 -4.90 16.70
CA ALA A 79 -1.51 -4.82 15.28
C ALA A 79 -2.34 -3.57 14.98
N GLY A 80 -3.42 -3.33 15.73
CA GLY A 80 -4.29 -2.17 15.55
C GLY A 80 -3.55 -0.84 15.79
N VAL A 81 -2.78 -0.74 16.87
CA VAL A 81 -2.01 0.47 17.21
C VAL A 81 -0.96 0.80 16.15
N SER A 82 -0.28 -0.23 15.63
CA SER A 82 0.75 -0.06 14.61
C SER A 82 0.13 0.33 13.26
N TYR A 83 -0.99 -0.30 12.89
CA TYR A 83 -1.75 0.01 11.67
C TYR A 83 -2.28 1.44 11.68
N ILE A 84 -2.94 1.85 12.77
CA ILE A 84 -3.44 3.22 12.94
C ILE A 84 -2.27 4.19 12.95
N GLY A 85 -1.21 3.92 13.73
CA GLY A 85 -0.03 4.79 13.79
C GLY A 85 0.55 5.06 12.40
N PHE A 86 0.71 4.02 11.57
CA PHE A 86 1.25 4.17 10.22
C PHE A 86 0.31 4.88 9.24
N GLY A 87 -1.00 4.62 9.31
CA GLY A 87 -1.99 5.21 8.38
C GLY A 87 -2.46 6.61 8.73
N LEU A 88 -2.45 6.96 10.02
CA LEU A 88 -3.02 8.19 10.53
C LEU A 88 -2.43 9.46 9.88
N PRO A 89 -1.10 9.59 9.66
CA PRO A 89 -0.53 10.79 9.06
C PRO A 89 -1.07 11.07 7.65
N ALA A 90 -1.12 10.02 6.81
CA ALA A 90 -1.63 10.14 5.45
C ALA A 90 -3.13 10.46 5.44
N PHE A 91 -3.91 9.80 6.31
CA PHE A 91 -5.33 10.08 6.46
C PHE A 91 -5.60 11.54 6.88
N LEU A 92 -4.88 12.05 7.88
CA LEU A 92 -5.05 13.42 8.36
C LEU A 92 -4.64 14.44 7.29
N LEU A 93 -3.49 14.25 6.65
CA LEU A 93 -3.04 15.14 5.58
C LEU A 93 -4.05 15.20 4.42
N MET A 94 -4.53 14.04 3.97
CA MET A 94 -5.52 13.99 2.90
C MET A 94 -6.84 14.64 3.30
N THR A 95 -7.30 14.41 4.53
CA THR A 95 -8.55 15.03 5.02
C THR A 95 -8.42 16.55 5.11
N ILE A 96 -7.29 17.06 5.61
CA ILE A 96 -7.01 18.49 5.71
C ILE A 96 -6.96 19.11 4.30
N PHE A 97 -6.24 18.50 3.37
CA PHE A 97 -6.17 19.01 1.99
C PHE A 97 -7.50 18.94 1.27
N ALA A 98 -8.30 17.89 1.46
CA ALA A 98 -9.65 17.81 0.91
C ALA A 98 -10.54 18.95 1.45
N ALA A 99 -10.51 19.21 2.76
CA ALA A 99 -11.27 20.30 3.36
C ALA A 99 -10.81 21.68 2.86
N LEU A 100 -9.51 21.90 2.74
CA LEU A 100 -8.94 23.13 2.17
C LEU A 100 -9.32 23.27 0.69
N TYR A 101 -9.29 22.19 -0.08
CA TYR A 101 -9.67 22.20 -1.49
C TYR A 101 -11.12 22.63 -1.68
N THR A 102 -12.05 22.08 -0.88
CA THR A 102 -13.48 22.46 -0.99
C THR A 102 -13.76 23.93 -0.71
N SER A 103 -12.94 24.58 0.13
CA SER A 103 -13.12 26.01 0.45
C SER A 103 -12.35 26.96 -0.48
N THR A 104 -11.34 26.47 -1.22
CA THR A 104 -10.43 27.32 -1.99
C THR A 104 -10.36 27.00 -3.49
N SER A 105 -11.09 25.98 -3.97
CA SER A 105 -11.07 25.52 -5.36
C SER A 105 -11.49 26.57 -6.39
N THR A 106 -12.21 27.62 -5.99
CA THR A 106 -12.64 28.71 -6.87
C THR A 106 -11.55 29.76 -7.12
N LEU A 107 -10.44 29.73 -6.37
CA LEU A 107 -9.36 30.70 -6.51
C LEU A 107 -8.39 30.29 -7.64
N PRO A 108 -8.12 31.16 -8.63
CA PRO A 108 -7.24 30.84 -9.76
C PRO A 108 -5.79 30.52 -9.34
N VAL A 109 -5.35 31.07 -8.20
CA VAL A 109 -4.05 30.78 -7.59
C VAL A 109 -3.93 29.30 -7.19
N VAL A 110 -5.00 28.70 -6.69
CA VAL A 110 -5.02 27.29 -6.24
C VAL A 110 -4.87 26.36 -7.44
N ASN A 111 -5.62 26.61 -8.53
CA ASN A 111 -5.48 25.84 -9.77
C ASN A 111 -4.07 25.95 -10.38
N SER A 112 -3.46 27.13 -10.30
CA SER A 112 -2.08 27.34 -10.77
C SER A 112 -1.06 26.58 -9.91
N ALA A 113 -1.28 26.53 -8.59
CA ALA A 113 -0.45 25.75 -7.68
C ALA A 113 -0.56 24.24 -7.94
N PHE A 114 -1.76 23.71 -8.23
CA PHE A 114 -1.94 22.30 -8.61
C PHE A 114 -1.22 21.94 -9.92
N ASN A 115 -1.26 22.82 -10.92
CA ASN A 115 -0.49 22.61 -12.15
C ASN A 115 1.03 22.54 -11.89
N GLY A 116 1.54 23.43 -11.03
CA GLY A 116 2.94 23.36 -10.59
C GLY A 116 3.26 22.07 -9.82
N LEU A 117 2.34 21.63 -8.95
CA LEU A 117 2.47 20.39 -8.19
C LEU A 117 2.50 19.16 -9.12
N GLN A 118 1.69 19.13 -10.17
CA GLN A 118 1.74 18.05 -11.18
C GLN A 118 3.12 17.94 -11.81
N ALA A 119 3.76 19.06 -12.17
CA ALA A 119 5.12 19.04 -12.70
C ALA A 119 6.14 18.47 -11.69
N ILE A 120 5.99 18.79 -10.40
CA ILE A 120 6.82 18.24 -9.31
C ILE A 120 6.59 16.73 -9.17
N ILE A 121 5.33 16.27 -9.19
CA ILE A 121 4.98 14.85 -9.10
C ILE A 121 5.62 14.07 -10.25
N VAL A 122 5.53 14.58 -11.48
CA VAL A 122 6.18 13.97 -12.65
C VAL A 122 7.69 13.85 -12.44
N ALA A 123 8.35 14.90 -11.93
CA ALA A 123 9.78 14.86 -11.63
C ALA A 123 10.13 13.84 -10.53
N ILE A 124 9.32 13.73 -9.47
CA ILE A 124 9.50 12.75 -8.39
C ILE A 124 9.35 11.32 -8.93
N ILE A 125 8.30 11.05 -9.72
CA ILE A 125 8.06 9.73 -10.33
C ILE A 125 9.20 9.37 -11.28
N ALA A 126 9.66 10.33 -12.10
CA ALA A 126 10.81 10.13 -12.98
C ALA A 126 12.08 9.77 -12.19
N ASN A 127 12.37 10.50 -11.10
CA ASN A 127 13.52 10.22 -10.24
C ASN A 127 13.41 8.85 -9.54
N ALA A 128 12.22 8.51 -9.04
CA ALA A 128 11.97 7.19 -8.44
C ALA A 128 12.17 6.07 -9.48
N THR A 129 11.65 6.26 -10.69
CA THR A 129 11.82 5.31 -11.81
C THR A 129 13.28 5.12 -12.17
N LEU A 130 14.07 6.20 -12.25
CA LEU A 130 15.51 6.12 -12.51
C LEU A 130 16.27 5.41 -11.38
N SER A 131 15.90 5.67 -10.12
CA SER A 131 16.48 5.01 -8.95
C SER A 131 16.21 3.50 -8.94
N PHE A 132 14.95 3.10 -9.21
CA PHE A 132 14.58 1.69 -9.36
C PHE A 132 15.23 1.04 -10.59
N GLY A 133 15.29 1.76 -11.70
CA GLY A 133 15.95 1.31 -12.93
C GLY A 133 17.42 0.98 -12.70
N LYS A 134 18.18 1.86 -12.05
CA LYS A 134 19.61 1.64 -11.74
C LYS A 134 19.86 0.42 -10.85
N THR A 135 18.93 0.10 -9.95
CA THR A 135 19.07 -1.03 -9.02
C THR A 135 18.60 -2.35 -9.61
N THR A 136 17.68 -2.31 -10.58
CA THR A 136 17.03 -3.50 -11.17
C THR A 136 17.61 -3.90 -12.53
N LEU A 137 17.95 -2.93 -13.38
CA LEU A 137 18.45 -3.12 -14.75
C LEU A 137 19.96 -3.38 -14.75
N LYS A 138 20.39 -4.48 -14.13
CA LYS A 138 21.81 -4.87 -14.09
C LYS A 138 22.21 -5.77 -15.26
N ASP A 139 21.27 -6.58 -15.75
CA ASP A 139 21.51 -7.56 -16.80
C ASP A 139 20.90 -7.10 -18.13
N TRP A 140 21.56 -7.46 -19.24
CA TRP A 140 21.10 -7.16 -20.60
C TRP A 140 19.69 -7.70 -20.87
N GLN A 141 19.34 -8.85 -20.28
CA GLN A 141 18.03 -9.48 -20.41
C GLN A 141 16.93 -8.60 -19.79
N THR A 142 17.16 -8.05 -18.61
CA THR A 142 16.22 -7.14 -17.94
C THR A 142 16.08 -5.83 -18.71
N LEU A 143 17.17 -5.35 -19.30
CA LEU A 143 17.21 -4.14 -20.13
C LEU A 143 16.42 -4.31 -21.43
N LEU A 144 16.50 -5.48 -22.08
CA LEU A 144 15.66 -5.83 -23.22
C LEU A 144 14.18 -5.86 -22.88
N VAL A 145 13.79 -6.54 -21.80
CA VAL A 145 12.38 -6.63 -21.39
C VAL A 145 11.83 -5.24 -21.05
N ALA A 146 12.61 -4.42 -20.34
CA ALA A 146 12.22 -3.04 -20.05
C ALA A 146 12.07 -2.19 -21.31
N GLY A 147 12.99 -2.32 -22.28
CA GLY A 147 12.92 -1.62 -23.56
C GLY A 147 11.69 -2.02 -24.39
N LEU A 148 11.42 -3.31 -24.50
CA LEU A 148 10.23 -3.83 -25.19
C LEU A 148 8.95 -3.33 -24.51
N ALA A 149 8.88 -3.38 -23.18
CA ALA A 149 7.73 -2.87 -22.43
C ALA A 149 7.51 -1.37 -22.67
N ALA A 150 8.59 -0.58 -22.68
CA ALA A 150 8.52 0.85 -22.97
C ALA A 150 8.02 1.15 -24.40
N ILE A 151 8.48 0.38 -25.39
CA ILE A 151 8.02 0.51 -26.78
C ILE A 151 6.54 0.14 -26.89
N MET A 152 6.11 -0.99 -26.31
CA MET A 152 4.70 -1.39 -26.33
C MET A 152 3.80 -0.35 -25.65
N PHE A 153 4.26 0.22 -24.54
CA PHE A 153 3.53 1.28 -23.85
C PHE A 153 3.44 2.56 -24.69
N SER A 154 4.53 2.96 -25.37
CA SER A 154 4.53 4.11 -26.29
C SER A 154 3.59 3.92 -27.49
N LEU A 155 3.34 2.68 -27.89
CA LEU A 155 2.37 2.31 -28.93
C LEU A 155 0.93 2.21 -28.39
N HIS A 156 0.66 2.67 -27.16
CA HIS A 156 -0.64 2.64 -26.50
C HIS A 156 -1.25 1.22 -26.39
N VAL A 157 -0.40 0.20 -26.32
CA VAL A 157 -0.87 -1.18 -26.09
C VAL A 157 -1.44 -1.29 -24.67
N ASN A 158 -2.52 -2.07 -24.53
CA ASN A 158 -3.15 -2.31 -23.23
C ASN A 158 -2.11 -2.76 -22.18
N PRO A 159 -2.02 -2.11 -21.01
CA PRO A 159 -1.06 -2.45 -19.96
C PRO A 159 -1.08 -3.92 -19.53
N VAL A 160 -2.25 -4.57 -19.60
CA VAL A 160 -2.38 -6.00 -19.28
C VAL A 160 -1.56 -6.85 -20.25
N ILE A 161 -1.59 -6.53 -21.55
CA ILE A 161 -0.82 -7.24 -22.59
C ILE A 161 0.68 -7.00 -22.38
N VAL A 162 1.07 -5.77 -22.02
CA VAL A 162 2.47 -5.43 -21.73
C VAL A 162 3.01 -6.21 -20.53
N ILE A 163 2.21 -6.36 -19.47
CA ILE A 163 2.57 -7.14 -18.28
C ILE A 163 2.68 -8.63 -18.64
N LEU A 164 1.72 -9.17 -19.38
CA LEU A 164 1.73 -10.58 -19.80
C LEU A 164 2.91 -10.89 -20.71
N SER A 165 3.21 -10.04 -21.68
CA SER A 165 4.37 -10.23 -22.57
C SER A 165 5.69 -10.15 -21.80
N ALA A 166 5.81 -9.20 -20.87
CA ALA A 166 6.99 -9.08 -20.00
C ALA A 166 7.16 -10.32 -19.10
N ALA A 167 6.06 -10.87 -18.56
CA ALA A 167 6.09 -12.09 -17.76
C ALA A 167 6.54 -13.31 -18.58
N VAL A 168 6.00 -13.49 -19.79
CA VAL A 168 6.39 -14.58 -20.70
C VAL A 168 7.85 -14.45 -21.13
N CYS A 169 8.28 -13.25 -21.55
CA CYS A 169 9.69 -12.99 -21.86
C CYS A 169 10.59 -13.24 -20.66
N GLY A 170 10.15 -12.89 -19.45
CA GLY A 170 10.86 -13.15 -18.21
C GLY A 170 11.06 -14.65 -17.96
N LEU A 171 10.02 -15.47 -18.13
CA LEU A 171 10.10 -16.93 -17.95
C LEU A 171 11.03 -17.60 -18.98
N LEU A 172 11.07 -17.09 -20.21
CA LEU A 172 11.91 -17.63 -21.27
C LEU A 172 13.39 -17.24 -21.14
N LEU A 173 13.67 -16.02 -20.66
CA LEU A 173 15.03 -15.47 -20.58
C LEU A 173 15.72 -15.74 -19.24
N PHE A 174 14.96 -15.77 -18.13
CA PHE A 174 15.51 -16.02 -16.80
C PHE A 174 15.34 -17.49 -16.42
N LYS A 175 16.46 -18.22 -16.39
CA LYS A 175 16.51 -19.55 -15.79
C LYS A 175 16.18 -19.41 -14.30
N THR A 176 15.09 -20.02 -13.84
CA THR A 176 14.61 -19.95 -12.46
C THR A 176 15.75 -20.18 -11.49
N LYS A 177 16.29 -19.11 -10.91
CA LYS A 177 17.09 -19.22 -9.69
C LYS A 177 16.08 -19.49 -8.60
N GLN A 178 15.87 -20.77 -8.28
CA GLN A 178 15.11 -21.16 -7.10
C GLN A 178 15.74 -20.41 -5.93
N SER A 179 15.07 -19.36 -5.46
CA SER A 179 15.29 -18.92 -4.08
C SER A 179 14.84 -20.11 -3.25
N HIS A 180 15.77 -20.73 -2.53
CA HIS A 180 15.46 -21.82 -1.62
C HIS A 180 14.38 -21.34 -0.65
N SER A 181 13.13 -21.65 -0.96
CA SER A 181 12.04 -21.65 -0.02
C SER A 181 12.39 -22.72 1.02
N HIS A 182 12.83 -22.28 2.19
CA HIS A 182 12.91 -23.17 3.34
C HIS A 182 11.52 -23.79 3.56
N PRO A 183 11.39 -25.09 3.83
CA PRO A 183 10.12 -25.68 4.19
C PRO A 183 9.57 -24.89 5.37
N ALA A 184 8.30 -24.50 5.27
CA ALA A 184 7.60 -23.86 6.37
C ALA A 184 7.60 -24.82 7.57
N ASP A 185 8.51 -24.61 8.51
CA ASP A 185 8.40 -25.20 9.83
C ASP A 185 7.18 -24.55 10.48
N SER A 186 6.08 -25.30 10.40
CA SER A 186 4.80 -25.08 11.05
C SER A 186 5.00 -25.08 12.58
N SER A 187 5.58 -24.01 13.10
CA SER A 187 5.72 -23.78 14.52
C SER A 187 4.39 -23.27 15.08
N GLY A 188 3.59 -24.22 15.54
CA GLY A 188 2.61 -24.05 16.63
C GLY A 188 1.49 -23.06 16.34
N GLN A 189 0.47 -23.52 15.63
CA GLN A 189 -0.86 -22.94 15.73
C GLN A 189 -1.31 -22.99 17.19
N ASN A 190 -1.27 -21.86 17.88
CA ASN A 190 -1.99 -21.70 19.12
C ASN A 190 -3.42 -21.29 18.76
N ALA A 191 -4.39 -22.12 19.12
CA ALA A 191 -5.81 -22.06 18.75
C ALA A 191 -6.59 -20.85 19.34
N SER A 192 -5.92 -19.73 19.59
CA SER A 192 -6.48 -18.48 20.15
C SER A 192 -6.61 -17.35 19.10
N THR A 193 -6.16 -17.56 17.86
CA THR A 193 -6.22 -16.53 16.78
C THR A 193 -7.64 -16.22 16.28
N ILE A 194 -8.63 -17.10 16.53
CA ILE A 194 -10.01 -16.93 16.07
C ILE A 194 -10.71 -15.79 16.83
N THR A 195 -10.48 -15.68 18.14
CA THR A 195 -11.13 -14.67 18.99
C THR A 195 -10.82 -13.22 18.59
N PRO A 196 -9.53 -12.81 18.38
CA PRO A 196 -9.24 -11.45 17.93
C PRO A 196 -9.71 -11.19 16.49
N LEU A 197 -9.73 -12.21 15.62
CA LEU A 197 -10.27 -12.10 14.26
C LEU A 197 -11.78 -11.83 14.29
N LEU A 198 -12.52 -12.60 15.08
CA LEU A 198 -13.96 -12.41 15.27
C LEU A 198 -14.28 -11.04 15.87
N LEU A 199 -13.47 -10.56 16.82
CA LEU A 199 -13.63 -9.21 17.37
C LEU A 199 -13.43 -8.13 16.33
N ILE A 200 -12.39 -8.24 15.47
CA ILE A 200 -12.16 -7.27 14.40
C ILE A 200 -13.30 -7.29 13.39
N LEU A 201 -13.74 -8.48 12.95
CA LEU A 201 -14.87 -8.62 12.02
C LEU A 201 -16.17 -8.06 12.61
N SER A 202 -16.43 -8.33 13.89
CA SER A 202 -17.61 -7.81 14.59
C SER A 202 -17.55 -6.30 14.72
N ALA A 203 -16.39 -5.74 15.08
CA ALA A 203 -16.19 -4.29 15.16
C ALA A 203 -16.35 -3.60 13.80
N SER A 204 -15.80 -4.18 12.73
CA SER A 204 -16.00 -3.68 11.37
C SER A 204 -17.47 -3.72 10.96
N PHE A 205 -18.18 -4.82 11.24
CA PHE A 205 -19.61 -4.95 10.95
C PHE A 205 -20.45 -3.90 11.69
N ILE A 206 -20.19 -3.72 12.98
CA ILE A 206 -20.83 -2.66 13.78
C ILE A 206 -20.54 -1.28 13.18
N GLY A 207 -19.30 -1.03 12.73
CA GLY A 207 -18.94 0.21 12.05
C GLY A 207 -19.78 0.46 10.79
N PHE A 208 -19.97 -0.54 9.95
CA PHE A 208 -20.84 -0.43 8.76
C PHE A 208 -22.31 -0.19 9.13
N VAL A 209 -22.83 -0.89 10.14
CA VAL A 209 -24.22 -0.70 10.61
C VAL A 209 -24.42 0.72 11.15
N VAL A 210 -23.49 1.21 11.98
CA VAL A 210 -23.55 2.58 12.51
C VAL A 210 -23.49 3.59 11.37
N LEU A 211 -22.59 3.41 10.40
CA LEU A 211 -22.52 4.29 9.22
C LEU A 211 -23.81 4.28 8.42
N PHE A 212 -24.44 3.12 8.24
CA PHE A 212 -25.72 3.01 7.53
C PHE A 212 -26.83 3.86 8.15
N PHE A 213 -26.90 3.89 9.49
CA PHE A 213 -27.90 4.69 10.22
C PHE A 213 -27.50 6.16 10.38
N CYS A 214 -26.21 6.47 10.56
CA CYS A 214 -25.75 7.84 10.77
C CYS A 214 -25.68 8.66 9.47
N ASN A 215 -25.13 8.08 8.39
CA ASN A 215 -24.94 8.80 7.13
C ASN A 215 -24.81 7.83 5.94
N ARG A 216 -25.84 7.81 5.10
CA ARG A 216 -25.93 6.98 3.90
C ARG A 216 -24.75 7.21 2.93
N ALA A 217 -24.29 8.44 2.77
CA ALA A 217 -23.20 8.76 1.85
C ALA A 217 -21.85 8.20 2.33
N LEU A 218 -21.55 8.32 3.63
CA LEU A 218 -20.34 7.73 4.22
C LEU A 218 -20.39 6.20 4.17
N PHE A 219 -21.57 5.60 4.35
CA PHE A 219 -21.75 4.17 4.17
C PHE A 219 -21.47 3.72 2.73
N GLU A 220 -22.03 4.41 1.73
CA GLU A 220 -21.78 4.07 0.32
C GLU A 220 -20.31 4.21 -0.06
N LEU A 221 -19.65 5.27 0.42
CA LEU A 221 -18.21 5.46 0.24
C LEU A 221 -17.41 4.33 0.90
N ALA A 222 -17.73 3.97 2.15
CA ALA A 222 -17.04 2.89 2.87
C ALA A 222 -17.22 1.54 2.17
N VAL A 223 -18.41 1.22 1.68
CA VAL A 223 -18.66 -0.02 0.94
C VAL A 223 -17.92 -0.03 -0.39
N LEU A 224 -17.87 1.09 -1.11
CA LEU A 224 -17.13 1.21 -2.36
C LEU A 224 -15.63 1.01 -2.14
N LEU A 225 -15.04 1.71 -1.17
CA LEU A 225 -13.62 1.57 -0.85
C LEU A 225 -13.30 0.14 -0.38
N PHE A 226 -14.12 -0.43 0.50
CA PHE A 226 -13.96 -1.82 0.96
C PHE A 226 -13.98 -2.83 -0.21
N ARG A 227 -14.89 -2.66 -1.17
CA ARG A 227 -14.93 -3.51 -2.38
C ARG A 227 -13.65 -3.36 -3.18
N ILE A 228 -13.15 -2.14 -3.38
CA ILE A 228 -11.91 -1.90 -4.12
C ILE A 228 -10.72 -2.53 -3.39
N ASP A 229 -10.63 -2.39 -2.07
CA ASP A 229 -9.55 -2.98 -1.26
C ASP A 229 -9.56 -4.52 -1.29
N MET A 230 -10.73 -5.17 -1.41
CA MET A 230 -10.80 -6.62 -1.58
C MET A 230 -10.15 -7.12 -2.88
N PHE A 231 -10.07 -6.28 -3.92
CA PHE A 231 -9.46 -6.61 -5.20
C PHE A 231 -8.08 -5.98 -5.41
N ALA A 232 -7.68 -5.05 -4.54
CA ALA A 232 -6.41 -4.36 -4.63
C ALA A 232 -5.27 -5.24 -4.08
N PHE A 233 -4.38 -5.73 -4.93
CA PHE A 233 -3.14 -6.37 -4.48
C PHE A 233 -1.96 -5.40 -4.56
N GLY A 234 -1.15 -5.35 -3.49
CA GLY A 234 0.11 -4.60 -3.48
C GLY A 234 -0.01 -3.11 -3.20
N GLY A 235 0.83 -2.29 -3.85
CA GLY A 235 1.07 -0.88 -3.51
C GLY A 235 0.02 0.15 -3.95
N GLY A 236 -1.24 -0.25 -4.20
CA GLY A 236 -2.32 0.65 -4.62
C GLY A 236 -2.40 0.96 -6.13
N PHE A 237 -1.48 0.44 -6.94
CA PHE A 237 -1.50 0.64 -8.40
C PHE A 237 -2.72 0.04 -9.09
N ALA A 238 -3.28 -1.04 -8.52
CA ALA A 238 -4.51 -1.65 -9.01
C ALA A 238 -5.78 -0.93 -8.49
N SER A 239 -5.72 -0.31 -7.31
CA SER A 239 -6.89 0.37 -6.73
C SER A 239 -7.17 1.69 -7.42
N ILE A 240 -6.15 2.44 -7.87
CA ILE A 240 -6.35 3.75 -8.50
C ILE A 240 -7.21 3.67 -9.77
N PRO A 241 -6.95 2.80 -10.76
CA PRO A 241 -7.80 2.68 -11.95
C PRO A 241 -9.23 2.21 -11.61
N LEU A 242 -9.37 1.31 -10.63
CA LEU A 242 -10.68 0.86 -10.16
C LEU A 242 -11.46 2.00 -9.50
N MET A 243 -10.81 2.81 -8.66
CA MET A 243 -11.37 4.01 -8.06
C MET A 243 -11.78 5.03 -9.13
N LEU A 244 -10.93 5.29 -10.13
CA LEU A 244 -11.26 6.18 -11.24
C LEU A 244 -12.53 5.73 -11.95
N HIS A 245 -12.60 4.45 -12.32
CA HIS A 245 -13.74 3.90 -13.03
C HIS A 245 -15.03 3.99 -12.20
N GLU A 246 -14.99 3.53 -10.95
CA GLU A 246 -16.18 3.53 -10.08
C GLU A 246 -16.63 4.94 -9.71
N ILE A 247 -15.72 5.84 -9.32
CA ILE A 247 -16.04 7.18 -8.82
C ILE A 247 -16.41 8.13 -9.97
N VAL A 248 -15.66 8.11 -11.08
CA VAL A 248 -15.84 9.07 -12.20
C VAL A 248 -16.79 8.52 -13.26
N THR A 249 -16.60 7.27 -13.69
CA THR A 249 -17.34 6.72 -14.84
C THR A 249 -18.69 6.12 -14.46
N VAL A 250 -18.78 5.43 -13.33
CA VAL A 250 -20.01 4.71 -12.93
C VAL A 250 -20.89 5.54 -12.03
N ARG A 251 -20.33 6.13 -10.96
CA ARG A 251 -21.07 6.87 -9.93
C ARG A 251 -21.21 8.35 -10.23
N HIS A 252 -20.35 8.90 -11.08
CA HIS A 252 -20.26 10.35 -11.38
C HIS A 252 -20.15 11.23 -10.13
N TRP A 253 -19.49 10.74 -9.08
CA TRP A 253 -19.32 11.47 -7.82
C TRP A 253 -18.32 12.63 -7.96
N MET A 254 -17.39 12.54 -8.90
CA MET A 254 -16.52 13.65 -9.27
C MET A 254 -16.07 13.54 -10.73
N ASP A 255 -15.59 14.65 -11.29
CA ASP A 255 -15.02 14.70 -12.63
C ASP A 255 -13.58 14.15 -12.68
N SER A 256 -13.13 13.80 -13.88
CA SER A 256 -11.80 13.22 -14.09
C SER A 256 -10.66 14.15 -13.64
N GLN A 257 -10.80 15.48 -13.80
CA GLN A 257 -9.74 16.41 -13.41
C GLN A 257 -9.62 16.49 -11.89
N THR A 258 -10.72 16.66 -11.18
CA THR A 258 -10.69 16.69 -9.71
C THR A 258 -10.22 15.36 -9.12
N PHE A 259 -10.58 14.22 -9.73
CA PHE A 259 -10.03 12.93 -9.31
C PHE A 259 -8.51 12.89 -9.51
N MET A 260 -8.01 13.28 -10.68
CA MET A 260 -6.57 13.29 -10.99
C MET A 260 -5.77 14.28 -10.15
N HIS A 261 -6.39 15.33 -9.60
CA HIS A 261 -5.74 16.24 -8.67
C HIS A 261 -5.61 15.64 -7.25
N ALA A 262 -6.40 14.61 -6.93
CA ALA A 262 -6.47 14.00 -5.61
C ALA A 262 -5.54 12.78 -5.43
N ILE A 263 -4.90 12.30 -6.50
CA ILE A 263 -3.98 11.14 -6.52
C ILE A 263 -2.55 11.59 -6.75
#